data_AF-A0A7S1E745-F1
#
_entry.id   AF-A0A7S1E745-F1
#
_cell.length_a   1.000
_cell.length_b   1.000
_cell.length_c   1.000
_cell.angle_alpha   90.00
_cell.angle_beta   90.00
_cell.angle_gamma   90.00
#
_symmetry.space_group_name_H-M   'P 1'
#
loop_
_entity.id
_entity.type
_entity.pdbx_description
1 polymer ?
#
loop_
_entity_poly.entity_id
_entity_poly.type
_entity_poly.pdbx_seq_one_letter_code
_entity_poly.pdbx_strand_id
1 'polypeptide(L)'
;SNFSLEIEKRFSHVYQDGYPMKFKLIMMVDPPTIINAIINLCKVFLSKKLMDRMKCVTSADVSKHISEDKLPVSYGGTNKETVREWVARRAAVRKASEGSFASLKSTVTAM
;
A
#
# COMPACT_ATOMS: atom_id res chain seq x y z
N SER A 1 -4.94 12.38 22.14
CA SER A 1 -3.87 11.91 21.24
C SER A 1 -4.47 11.20 20.06
N ASN A 2 -4.09 11.55 18.82
CA ASN A 2 -4.67 11.01 17.58
C ASN A 2 -4.22 9.57 17.24
N PHE A 3 -3.52 8.89 18.16
CA PHE A 3 -3.07 7.51 18.03
C PHE A 3 -3.73 6.66 19.12
N SER A 4 -4.54 5.68 18.72
CA SER A 4 -5.23 4.76 19.64
C SER A 4 -4.73 3.34 19.44
N LEU A 5 -4.24 2.74 20.54
CA LEU A 5 -3.73 1.37 20.55
C LEU A 5 -4.82 0.33 20.20
N GLU A 6 -6.08 0.64 20.53
CA GLU A 6 -7.19 -0.25 20.21
C GLU A 6 -7.43 -0.34 18.70
N ILE A 7 -7.36 0.80 18.02
CA ILE A 7 -7.50 0.88 16.56
C ILE A 7 -6.31 0.16 15.91
N GLU A 8 -5.08 0.42 16.37
CA GLU A 8 -3.87 -0.22 15.83
C GLU A 8 -3.94 -1.75 15.95
N LYS A 9 -4.42 -2.28 17.07
CA LYS A 9 -4.60 -3.73 17.27
C LYS A 9 -5.64 -4.33 16.30
N ARG A 10 -6.72 -3.62 15.98
CA ARG A 10 -7.71 -4.09 14.99
C ARG A 10 -7.15 -4.03 13.58
N PHE A 11 -6.48 -2.94 13.23
CA PHE A 11 -5.82 -2.78 11.93
C PHE A 11 -4.71 -3.82 11.73
N SER A 12 -4.02 -4.22 12.80
CA SER A 12 -2.94 -5.20 12.69
C SER A 12 -3.34 -6.55 12.17
N HIS A 13 -4.57 -6.97 12.46
CA HIS A 13 -5.12 -8.18 11.89
C HIS A 13 -5.44 -8.02 10.40
N VAL A 14 -5.93 -6.84 9.99
CA VAL A 14 -6.32 -6.57 8.59
C VAL A 14 -5.12 -6.60 7.65
N TYR A 15 -4.01 -5.94 8.00
CA TYR A 15 -2.83 -5.92 7.14
C TYR A 15 -1.94 -7.17 7.26
N GLN A 16 -2.18 -8.06 8.23
CA GLN A 16 -1.42 -9.33 8.36
C GLN A 16 -2.18 -10.51 7.76
N ASP A 17 -3.45 -10.68 8.13
CA ASP A 17 -4.23 -11.89 7.82
C ASP A 17 -5.57 -11.59 7.14
N GLY A 18 -6.10 -10.38 7.29
CA GLY A 18 -7.44 -10.01 6.83
C GLY A 18 -7.53 -9.57 5.36
N TYR A 19 -6.41 -9.38 4.66
CA TYR A 19 -6.40 -8.97 3.25
C TYR A 19 -5.57 -9.93 2.40
N PRO A 20 -6.09 -10.44 1.26
CA PRO A 20 -5.42 -11.46 0.44
C PRO A 20 -4.20 -10.93 -0.36
N MET A 21 -3.57 -9.83 0.07
CA MET A 21 -2.33 -9.30 -0.50
C MET A 21 -1.17 -9.49 0.47
N LYS A 22 -0.06 -9.99 -0.07
CA LYS A 22 1.20 -10.10 0.67
C LYS A 22 1.99 -8.81 0.49
N PHE A 23 2.11 -8.00 1.54
CA PHE A 23 3.00 -6.84 1.56
C PHE A 23 4.42 -7.30 1.21
N LYS A 24 5.09 -6.65 0.24
CA LYS A 24 6.49 -6.99 -0.10
C LYS A 24 7.49 -6.02 0.53
N LEU A 25 7.14 -4.75 0.57
CA LEU A 25 7.99 -3.66 1.04
C LEU A 25 7.08 -2.53 1.52
N ILE A 26 7.39 -1.97 2.70
CA ILE A 26 6.81 -0.72 3.21
C ILE A 26 7.97 0.25 3.37
N MET A 27 7.93 1.37 2.65
CA MET A 27 9.03 2.31 2.61
C MET A 27 8.59 3.66 3.14
N MET A 28 9.25 4.14 4.20
CA MET A 28 9.05 5.47 4.76
C MET A 28 10.19 6.36 4.27
N VAL A 29 9.86 7.38 3.49
CA VAL A 29 10.83 8.32 2.92
C VAL A 29 10.97 9.52 3.86
N ASP A 30 12.20 9.81 4.28
CA ASP A 30 12.57 10.90 5.19
C ASP A 30 11.69 10.98 6.47
N PRO A 31 11.56 9.88 7.24
CA PRO A 31 10.75 9.91 8.45
C PRO A 31 11.41 10.81 9.52
N PRO A 32 10.63 11.68 10.21
CA PRO A 32 11.12 12.41 11.35
C PRO A 32 11.42 11.47 12.52
N THR A 33 12.31 11.86 13.43
CA THR A 33 12.84 11.01 14.51
C THR A 33 11.74 10.44 15.42
N ILE A 34 10.61 11.15 15.57
CA ILE A 34 9.44 10.69 16.34
C ILE A 34 8.79 9.42 15.77
N ILE A 35 8.87 9.20 14.45
CA ILE A 35 8.32 8.00 13.80
C ILE A 35 9.04 6.74 14.27
N ASN A 36 10.34 6.81 14.58
CA ASN A 36 11.07 5.67 15.12
C ASN A 36 10.49 5.21 16.48
N ALA A 37 10.06 6.16 17.32
CA ALA A 37 9.41 5.85 18.59
C ALA A 37 8.04 5.19 18.36
N ILE A 38 7.26 5.67 17.40
CA ILE A 38 5.97 5.08 17.03
C ILE A 38 6.15 3.68 16.46
N ILE A 39 7.12 3.46 15.57
CA ILE A 39 7.45 2.13 15.04
C ILE A 39 7.83 1.19 16.19
N ASN A 40 8.64 1.65 17.14
CA ASN A 40 8.99 0.85 18.32
C ASN A 40 7.78 0.46 19.17
N LEU A 41 6.78 1.34 19.27
CA LEU A 41 5.51 1.02 19.92
C LEU A 41 4.68 0.03 19.09
N CYS A 42 4.62 0.18 17.76
CA CYS A 42 3.90 -0.73 16.87
C CYS A 42 4.55 -2.12 16.78
N LYS A 43 5.85 -2.27 17.07
CA LYS A 43 6.57 -3.55 17.05
C LYS A 43 5.90 -4.65 17.88
N VAL A 44 5.19 -4.30 18.96
CA VAL A 44 4.50 -5.30 19.80
C VAL A 44 3.25 -5.88 19.14
N PHE A 45 2.71 -5.20 18.12
CA PHE A 45 1.52 -5.62 17.38
C PHE A 45 1.84 -6.16 15.98
N LEU A 46 3.01 -5.82 15.44
CA LEU A 46 3.47 -6.21 14.10
C LEU A 46 4.22 -7.55 14.13
N SER A 47 3.89 -8.48 13.23
CA SER A 47 4.71 -9.68 13.07
C SER A 47 6.12 -9.34 12.58
N LYS A 48 7.10 -10.17 12.98
CA LYS A 48 8.49 -10.07 12.54
C LYS A 48 8.62 -9.98 11.01
N LYS A 49 7.78 -10.73 10.29
CA LYS A 49 7.73 -10.74 8.82
C LYS A 49 7.34 -9.38 8.23
N LEU A 50 6.46 -8.63 8.87
CA LEU A 50 6.05 -7.30 8.41
C LEU A 50 7.12 -6.26 8.80
N MET A 51 7.70 -6.39 9.99
CA MET A 51 8.82 -5.56 10.44
C MET A 51 10.03 -5.66 9.51
N ASP A 52 10.42 -6.86 9.08
CA ASP A 52 11.54 -7.07 8.15
C ASP A 52 11.30 -6.43 6.77
N ARG A 53 10.05 -6.11 6.44
CA ARG A 53 9.63 -5.46 5.18
C ARG A 53 9.52 -3.95 5.31
N MET A 54 9.57 -3.39 6.51
CA MET A 54 9.56 -1.95 6.74
C MET A 54 10.98 -1.40 6.61
N LYS A 55 11.15 -0.40 5.73
CA LYS A 55 12.42 0.30 5.54
C LYS A 55 12.22 1.80 5.69
N CYS A 56 13.04 2.41 6.53
CA CYS A 56 13.20 3.86 6.56
C CYS A 56 14.34 4.22 5.62
N VAL A 57 14.06 5.04 4.61
CA VAL A 57 15.03 5.42 3.59
C VAL A 57 15.04 6.92 3.44
N THR A 58 16.16 7.46 2.97
CA THR A 58 16.24 8.86 2.58
C THR A 58 15.69 9.05 1.18
N SER A 59 15.27 10.25 0.81
CA SER A 59 14.86 10.56 -0.58
C SER A 59 15.92 10.15 -1.62
N ALA A 60 17.22 10.21 -1.29
CA ALA A 60 18.30 9.83 -2.18
C ALA A 60 18.41 8.30 -2.41
N ASP A 61 17.91 7.49 -1.47
CA ASP A 61 18.01 6.03 -1.52
C ASP A 61 16.78 5.36 -2.13
N VAL A 62 15.70 6.12 -2.39
CA VAL A 62 14.44 5.59 -2.91
C VAL A 62 14.63 4.92 -4.29
N SER A 63 15.43 5.52 -5.17
CA SER A 63 15.71 5.00 -6.51
C SER A 63 16.43 3.64 -6.51
N LYS A 64 17.11 3.29 -5.41
CA LYS A 64 17.77 1.98 -5.24
C LYS A 64 16.76 0.85 -4.99
N HIS A 65 15.53 1.18 -4.60
CA HIS A 65 14.49 0.21 -4.27
C HIS A 65 13.34 0.18 -5.28
N ILE A 66 13.06 1.31 -5.93
CA ILE A 66 11.99 1.45 -6.91
C ILE A 66 12.58 2.06 -8.19
N SER A 67 12.28 1.43 -9.32
CA SER A 67 12.67 1.93 -10.64
C SER A 67 12.09 3.33 -10.92
N GLU A 68 12.88 4.17 -11.59
CA GLU A 68 12.56 5.59 -11.84
C GLU A 68 11.29 5.80 -12.68
N ASP A 69 10.89 4.82 -13.49
CA ASP A 69 9.66 4.82 -14.29
C ASP A 69 8.39 4.76 -13.44
N LYS A 70 8.48 4.16 -12.25
CA LYS A 70 7.34 3.98 -11.34
C LYS A 70 7.27 5.04 -10.27
N LEU A 71 8.37 5.75 -10.05
CA LEU A 71 8.49 6.73 -9.00
C LEU A 71 7.97 8.11 -9.46
N PRO A 72 7.20 8.83 -8.63
CA PRO A 72 6.79 10.19 -8.96
C PRO A 72 7.96 11.15 -9.14
N VAL A 73 7.78 12.19 -9.95
CA VAL A 73 8.77 13.26 -10.15
C VAL A 73 9.24 13.90 -8.83
N SER A 74 8.36 14.00 -7.83
CA SER A 74 8.68 14.57 -6.52
C SER A 74 9.74 13.80 -5.73
N TYR A 75 9.94 12.51 -6.05
CA TYR A 75 10.94 11.65 -5.41
C TYR A 75 12.12 11.34 -6.35
N GLY A 76 12.28 12.08 -7.45
CA GLY A 76 13.36 11.88 -8.42
C GLY A 76 13.07 10.86 -9.51
N GLY A 77 11.80 10.48 -9.71
CA GLY A 77 11.39 9.61 -10.81
C GLY A 77 10.89 10.34 -12.04
N THR A 78 10.33 9.59 -12.99
CA THR A 78 9.79 10.10 -14.26
C THR A 78 8.27 10.01 -14.36
N ASN A 79 7.61 9.37 -13.38
CA ASN A 79 6.17 9.21 -13.40
C ASN A 79 5.46 10.53 -13.10
N LYS A 80 4.67 11.01 -14.07
CA LYS A 80 3.86 12.23 -13.98
C LYS A 80 2.39 11.96 -13.64
N GLU A 81 1.97 10.69 -13.57
CA GLU A 81 0.60 10.32 -13.24
C GLU A 81 0.28 10.81 -11.82
N THR A 82 -0.74 11.67 -11.73
CA THR A 82 -1.24 12.15 -10.44
C THR A 82 -2.14 11.10 -9.79
N VAL A 83 -2.30 11.18 -8.47
CA VAL A 83 -3.23 10.30 -7.74
C VAL A 83 -4.65 10.41 -8.32
N ARG A 84 -5.07 11.61 -8.74
CA ARG A 84 -6.40 11.84 -9.30
C ARG A 84 -6.61 11.10 -10.62
N GLU A 85 -5.62 11.14 -11.50
CA GLU A 85 -5.65 10.42 -12.78
C GLU A 85 -5.62 8.90 -12.57
N TRP A 86 -4.76 8.43 -11.66
CA TRP A 86 -4.71 7.01 -11.30
C TRP A 86 -6.05 6.50 -10.77
N VAL A 87 -6.69 7.25 -9.85
CA VAL A 87 -8.00 6.88 -9.28
C VAL A 87 -9.07 6.83 -10.37
N ALA A 88 -9.14 7.84 -11.24
CA ALA A 88 -10.11 7.89 -12.33
C ALA A 88 -9.96 6.69 -13.28
N ARG A 89 -8.72 6.36 -13.65
CA ARG A 89 -8.40 5.20 -14.49
C ARG A 89 -8.79 3.88 -13.82
N ARG A 90 -8.47 3.69 -12.54
CA ARG A 90 -8.84 2.46 -11.79
C ARG A 90 -10.35 2.32 -11.62
N ALA A 91 -11.06 3.42 -11.41
CA ALA A 91 -12.52 3.41 -11.35
C ALA A 91 -13.16 2.98 -12.69
N ALA A 92 -12.63 3.46 -13.82
CA ALA A 92 -13.09 3.06 -15.16
C ALA A 92 -12.82 1.57 -15.43
N VAL A 93 -11.61 1.08 -15.11
CA VAL A 93 -11.27 -0.35 -15.23
C VAL A 93 -12.20 -1.22 -14.39
N ARG A 94 -12.53 -0.78 -13.17
CA ARG A 94 -13.44 -1.51 -12.30
C ARG A 94 -14.84 -1.62 -12.91
N LYS A 95 -15.41 -0.52 -13.42
CA LYS A 95 -16.70 -0.53 -14.14
C LYS A 95 -16.69 -1.47 -15.34
N ALA A 96 -15.61 -1.47 -16.13
CA ALA A 96 -15.46 -2.38 -17.26
C ALA A 96 -15.39 -3.85 -16.83
N SER A 97 -14.68 -4.14 -15.74
CA SER A 97 -14.60 -5.51 -15.18
C SER A 97 -15.93 -5.98 -14.60
N GLU A 98 -16.71 -5.10 -13.98
CA GLU A 98 -18.04 -5.43 -13.44
C GLU A 98 -19.00 -5.86 -14.57
N GLY A 99 -18.93 -5.24 -15.74
CA GLY A 99 -19.69 -5.68 -16.93
C GLY A 99 -19.27 -7.05 -17.46
N SER A 100 -17.97 -7.34 -17.47
CA SER A 100 -17.42 -8.64 -17.88
C SER A 100 -17.83 -9.78 -16.92
N PHE A 101 -17.77 -9.53 -15.61
CA PHE A 101 -18.24 -10.49 -14.60
C PHE A 101 -19.75 -10.71 -14.65
N ALA A 102 -20.55 -9.67 -14.96
CA ALA A 102 -21.99 -9.81 -15.12
C ALA A 102 -22.35 -10.70 -16.33
N SER A 103 -21.67 -10.51 -17.46
CA SER A 103 -21.85 -11.34 -18.66
C SER A 103 -21.39 -12.79 -18.47
N LEU A 104 -20.35 -13.03 -17.68
CA LEU A 104 -19.89 -14.39 -17.36
C LEU A 104 -20.91 -15.12 -16.47
N LYS A 105 -21.52 -14.43 -15.50
CA LYS A 105 -22.54 -15.02 -14.63
C LYS A 105 -23.82 -15.37 -15.40
N SER A 106 -24.23 -14.58 -16.40
CA SER A 106 -25.42 -14.91 -17.20
C SER A 106 -25.20 -16.14 -18.09
N THR A 107 -24.00 -16.31 -18.65
CA THR A 107 -23.68 -17.48 -19.51
C THR A 107 -23.58 -18.78 -18.71
N VAL A 108 -23.05 -18.72 -17.49
CA VAL A 108 -22.95 -19.90 -16.59
C VAL A 108 -24.31 -20.27 -15.99
N THR A 109 -25.26 -19.34 -15.89
CA THR A 109 -26.62 -19.61 -15.37
C THR A 109 -27.58 -20.14 -16.45
N ALA A 110 -27.19 -20.04 -17.73
CA ALA A 110 -27.98 -20.51 -18.88
C ALA A 110 -27.55 -21.91 -19.39
N MET A 111 -26.61 -22.56 -18.70
CA MET A 111 -26.15 -23.94 -18.92
C MET A 111 -26.55 -24.81 -17.74
#